data_AF-M0CEA2-F1
#
_entry.id   AF-M0CEA2-F1
#
_cell.length_a   1.000
_cell.length_b   1.000
_cell.length_c   1.000
_cell.angle_alpha   90.00
_cell.angle_beta   90.00
_cell.angle_gamma   90.00
#
_symmetry.space_group_name_H-M   'P 1'
#
loop_
_entity.id
_entity.type
_entity.pdbx_description
1 polymer ?
#
loop_
_entity_poly.entity_id
_entity_poly.type
_entity_poly.pdbx_seq_one_letter_code
_entity_poly.pdbx_strand_id
1 'polypeptide(L)'
;MTDGNPIWHETVRPIIEECESPLTSAYIAVLWETGARPSEVATLSVDDITETGYCFEAEMSGKGPVYSVEIVASAPFLRNWLRYRPQHDTGNVALWTKRDRNDGLSVPALNERVQAAAERAGVEVSLYDFRRPQDDE
;
A
#
# COMPACT_ATOMS: atom_id res chain seq x y z
N MET A 1 -14.28 8.83 -4.75
CA MET A 1 -13.99 8.28 -3.40
C MET A 1 -12.91 9.06 -2.64
N THR A 2 -12.01 9.79 -3.31
CA THR A 2 -11.07 10.74 -2.67
C THR A 2 -11.68 12.12 -2.44
N ASP A 3 -12.57 12.58 -3.33
CA ASP A 3 -13.20 13.89 -3.21
C ASP A 3 -14.07 13.97 -1.95
N GLY A 4 -13.65 14.82 -1.01
CA GLY A 4 -14.37 15.10 0.23
C GLY A 4 -13.96 14.27 1.44
N ASN A 5 -12.99 13.34 1.32
CA ASN A 5 -12.46 12.64 2.50
C ASN A 5 -11.38 13.51 3.18
N PRO A 6 -11.59 14.00 4.42
CA PRO A 6 -10.62 14.85 5.11
C PRO A 6 -9.29 14.13 5.34
N ILE A 7 -9.31 12.82 5.64
CA ILE A 7 -8.07 12.03 5.83
C ILE A 7 -7.26 11.99 4.53
N TRP A 8 -7.92 11.91 3.37
CA TRP A 8 -7.19 11.98 2.10
C TRP A 8 -6.50 13.33 1.91
N HIS A 9 -7.25 14.42 2.07
CA HIS A 9 -6.78 15.75 1.72
C HIS A 9 -5.80 16.36 2.73
N GLU A 10 -5.96 16.05 4.01
CA GLU A 10 -5.21 16.62 5.13
C GLU A 10 -4.05 15.73 5.58
N THR A 11 -4.10 14.42 5.30
CA THR A 11 -3.08 13.47 5.76
C THR A 11 -2.42 12.77 4.59
N VAL A 12 -3.16 11.97 3.83
CA VAL A 12 -2.56 11.01 2.88
C VAL A 12 -1.92 11.71 1.67
N ARG A 13 -2.64 12.63 1.04
CA ARG A 13 -2.14 13.35 -0.13
C ARG A 13 -0.86 14.16 0.20
N PRO A 14 -0.81 14.97 1.28
CA PRO A 14 0.43 15.66 1.67
C PRO A 14 1.63 14.71 1.85
N ILE A 15 1.43 13.57 2.52
CA ILE A 15 2.51 12.58 2.73
C ILE A 15 2.98 11.97 1.41
N ILE A 16 2.05 11.65 0.50
CA ILE A 16 2.36 11.09 -0.83
C ILE A 16 3.10 12.11 -1.70
N GLU A 17 2.70 13.39 -1.67
CA GLU A 17 3.32 14.47 -2.44
C GLU A 17 4.77 14.72 -2.02
N GLU A 18 5.08 14.60 -0.73
CA GLU A 18 6.45 14.68 -0.21
C GLU A 18 7.23 13.35 -0.37
N CYS A 19 6.58 12.28 -0.84
CA CYS A 19 7.17 10.96 -0.88
C CYS A 19 8.15 10.79 -2.06
N GLU A 20 9.43 10.56 -1.75
CA GLU A 20 10.46 10.37 -2.77
C GLU A 20 10.51 8.95 -3.36
N SER A 21 9.73 8.01 -2.79
CA SER A 21 9.77 6.59 -3.17
C SER A 21 8.45 6.15 -3.81
N PRO A 22 8.48 5.62 -5.06
CA PRO A 22 7.31 4.98 -5.67
C PRO A 22 6.75 3.82 -4.84
N LEU A 23 7.61 3.07 -4.14
CA LEU A 23 7.18 2.01 -3.23
C LEU A 23 6.36 2.58 -2.07
N THR A 24 6.92 3.57 -1.37
CA THR A 24 6.28 4.13 -0.17
C THR A 24 4.98 4.86 -0.52
N SER A 25 4.94 5.63 -1.61
CA SER A 25 3.70 6.29 -2.07
C SER A 25 2.61 5.28 -2.44
N ALA A 26 2.97 4.20 -3.17
CA ALA A 26 2.03 3.13 -3.48
C ALA A 26 1.52 2.41 -2.22
N TYR A 27 2.42 2.10 -1.28
CA TYR A 27 2.05 1.44 -0.02
C TYR A 27 1.08 2.29 0.81
N ILE A 28 1.34 3.59 0.97
CA ILE A 28 0.46 4.51 1.71
C ILE A 28 -0.90 4.61 1.03
N ALA A 29 -0.93 4.78 -0.30
CA ALA A 29 -2.17 4.88 -1.05
C ALA A 29 -3.03 3.62 -0.90
N VAL A 30 -2.46 2.44 -1.11
CA VAL A 30 -3.14 1.15 -0.97
C VAL A 30 -3.62 0.91 0.46
N LEU A 31 -2.80 1.22 1.47
CA LEU A 31 -3.18 1.06 2.87
C LEU A 31 -4.34 2.00 3.23
N TRP A 32 -4.30 3.25 2.77
CA TRP A 32 -5.39 4.19 2.97
C TRP A 32 -6.67 3.70 2.28
N GLU A 33 -6.62 3.32 1.00
CA GLU A 33 -7.81 2.99 0.23
C GLU A 33 -8.49 1.70 0.69
N THR A 34 -7.71 0.66 1.00
CA THR A 34 -8.26 -0.64 1.45
C THR A 34 -8.69 -0.60 2.91
N GLY A 35 -8.04 0.24 3.73
CA GLY A 35 -8.24 0.26 5.18
C GLY A 35 -7.88 -1.08 5.84
N ALA A 36 -7.12 -1.93 5.16
CA ALA A 36 -6.69 -3.24 5.63
C ALA A 36 -5.70 -3.11 6.80
N ARG A 37 -5.39 -4.24 7.46
CA ARG A 37 -4.34 -4.22 8.49
C ARG A 37 -2.99 -3.95 7.82
N PRO A 38 -2.10 -3.15 8.43
CA PRO A 38 -0.77 -2.91 7.87
C PRO A 38 0.01 -4.20 7.58
N SER A 39 -0.20 -5.24 8.38
CA SER A 39 0.40 -6.55 8.14
C SER A 39 -0.15 -7.25 6.90
N GLU A 40 -1.45 -7.16 6.61
CA GLU A 40 -2.08 -7.80 5.43
C GLU A 40 -1.56 -7.14 4.15
N VAL A 41 -1.51 -5.81 4.14
CA VAL A 41 -0.94 -5.06 3.01
C VAL A 41 0.54 -5.37 2.87
N ALA A 42 1.32 -5.37 3.96
CA ALA A 42 2.76 -5.61 3.92
C ALA A 42 3.14 -7.01 3.42
N THR A 43 2.26 -8.02 3.57
CA THR A 43 2.51 -9.39 3.14
C THR A 43 2.11 -9.70 1.71
N LEU A 44 1.44 -8.78 1.01
CA LEU A 44 1.08 -8.97 -0.39
C LEU A 44 2.30 -9.34 -1.24
N SER A 45 2.10 -10.30 -2.13
CA SER A 45 2.97 -10.65 -3.23
C SER A 45 2.47 -10.02 -4.54
N VAL A 46 3.27 -10.10 -5.60
CA VAL A 46 2.85 -9.70 -6.94
C VAL A 46 1.72 -10.60 -7.45
N ASP A 47 1.72 -11.87 -7.07
CA ASP A 47 0.73 -12.86 -7.52
C ASP A 47 -0.64 -12.62 -6.87
N ASP A 48 -0.67 -11.93 -5.72
CA ASP A 48 -1.91 -11.51 -5.06
C ASP A 48 -2.57 -10.28 -5.72
N ILE A 49 -1.93 -9.67 -6.73
CA ILE A 49 -2.40 -8.47 -7.41
C ILE A 49 -2.77 -8.77 -8.85
N THR A 50 -4.05 -8.59 -9.19
CA THR A 50 -4.56 -8.73 -10.56
C THR A 50 -4.98 -7.37 -11.11
N GLU A 51 -4.39 -6.93 -12.23
CA GLU A 51 -4.83 -5.72 -12.92
C GLU A 51 -6.11 -5.98 -13.72
N THR A 52 -7.17 -5.21 -13.45
CA THR A 52 -8.50 -5.37 -14.06
C THR A 52 -8.98 -4.04 -14.63
N GLY A 53 -8.75 -3.83 -15.93
CA GLY A 53 -9.17 -2.60 -16.61
C GLY A 53 -8.47 -1.36 -16.04
N TYR A 54 -9.19 -0.52 -15.28
CA TYR A 54 -8.64 0.70 -14.67
C TYR A 54 -8.24 0.52 -13.19
N CYS A 55 -8.59 -0.60 -12.55
CA CYS A 55 -8.31 -0.89 -11.15
C CYS A 55 -7.38 -2.11 -11.00
N PHE A 56 -7.13 -2.48 -9.74
CA PHE A 56 -6.52 -3.75 -9.36
C PHE A 56 -7.42 -4.47 -8.38
N GLU A 57 -7.44 -5.79 -8.42
CA GLU A 57 -7.95 -6.64 -7.35
C GLU A 57 -6.76 -7.16 -6.53
N ALA A 58 -6.87 -7.09 -5.21
CA ALA A 58 -5.87 -7.61 -4.28
C ALA A 58 -6.46 -8.70 -3.38
N GLU A 59 -5.86 -9.89 -3.37
CA GLU A 59 -6.20 -10.96 -2.44
C GLU A 59 -5.48 -10.73 -1.10
N MET A 60 -6.23 -10.30 -0.09
CA MET A 60 -5.72 -10.00 1.24
C MET A 60 -5.78 -11.25 2.12
N SER A 61 -4.65 -11.59 2.74
CA SER A 61 -4.53 -12.71 3.67
C SER A 61 -3.79 -12.33 4.96
N GLY A 62 -4.03 -13.08 6.04
CA GLY A 62 -3.44 -12.79 7.34
C GLY A 62 -3.93 -13.73 8.44
N LYS A 63 -4.11 -13.20 9.66
CA LYS A 63 -4.67 -13.97 10.78
C LYS A 63 -6.18 -14.23 10.60
N GLY A 64 -6.88 -13.34 9.87
CA GLY A 64 -8.31 -13.43 9.60
C GLY A 64 -8.64 -14.23 8.34
N PRO A 65 -9.91 -14.21 7.90
CA PRO A 65 -10.31 -14.78 6.62
C PRO A 65 -9.59 -14.09 5.46
N VAL A 66 -9.43 -14.82 4.36
CA VAL A 66 -8.97 -14.26 3.09
C VAL A 66 -10.14 -13.51 2.44
N TYR A 67 -9.86 -12.35 1.87
CA TYR A 67 -10.85 -11.53 1.17
C TYR A 67 -10.20 -10.78 0.00
N SER A 68 -10.99 -10.46 -1.01
CA SER A 68 -10.54 -9.62 -2.14
C SER A 68 -10.99 -8.18 -1.94
N VAL A 69 -10.13 -7.24 -2.31
CA VAL A 69 -10.46 -5.80 -2.29
C VAL A 69 -10.07 -5.14 -3.62
N GLU A 70 -10.95 -4.28 -4.13
CA GLU A 70 -10.67 -3.47 -5.31
C GLU A 70 -9.86 -2.22 -4.92
N ILE A 71 -8.83 -1.92 -5.72
CA ILE A 71 -7.95 -0.77 -5.61
C ILE A 71 -8.16 0.10 -6.85
N VAL A 72 -8.90 1.19 -6.69
CA VAL A 72 -9.34 2.07 -7.78
C VAL A 72 -8.60 3.41 -7.72
N ALA A 73 -8.70 4.13 -6.60
CA ALA A 73 -8.10 5.44 -6.41
C ALA A 73 -6.56 5.37 -6.36
N SER A 74 -6.03 4.28 -5.82
CA SER A 74 -4.58 4.05 -5.65
C SER A 74 -3.96 3.34 -6.85
N ALA A 75 -4.76 2.93 -7.83
CA ALA A 75 -4.29 2.24 -9.03
C ALA A 75 -3.15 2.98 -9.75
N PRO A 76 -3.14 4.32 -9.89
CA PRO A 76 -2.01 5.02 -10.51
C PRO A 76 -0.69 4.85 -9.75
N PHE A 77 -0.73 4.87 -8.42
CA PHE A 77 0.46 4.70 -7.59
C PHE A 77 0.95 3.26 -7.62
N LEU A 78 0.04 2.29 -7.49
CA LEU A 78 0.36 0.86 -7.56
C LEU A 78 0.94 0.49 -8.93
N ARG A 79 0.35 0.98 -10.02
CA ARG A 79 0.85 0.79 -11.39
C ARG A 79 2.24 1.38 -11.57
N ASN A 80 2.49 2.59 -11.04
CA ASN A 80 3.82 3.21 -11.09
C ASN A 80 4.86 2.36 -10.34
N TRP A 81 4.52 1.83 -9.16
CA TRP A 81 5.40 0.92 -8.43
C TRP A 81 5.65 -0.38 -9.19
N LEU A 82 4.60 -1.06 -9.65
CA LEU A 82 4.71 -2.32 -10.40
C LEU A 82 5.57 -2.21 -11.66
N ARG A 83 5.58 -1.02 -12.31
CA ARG A 83 6.40 -0.73 -13.49
C ARG A 83 7.89 -0.64 -13.19
N TYR A 84 8.28 -0.05 -12.05
CA TYR A 84 9.68 0.25 -11.72
C TYR A 84 10.25 -0.63 -10.61
N ARG A 85 9.44 -1.51 -10.03
CA ARG A 85 9.92 -2.45 -9.03
C ARG A 85 11.02 -3.35 -9.60
N PRO A 86 11.91 -3.85 -8.75
CA PRO A 86 12.86 -4.88 -9.14
C PRO A 86 12.13 -6.09 -9.73
N GLN A 87 12.58 -6.54 -10.90
CA GLN A 87 12.06 -7.75 -11.54
C GLN A 87 12.89 -8.94 -11.04
N HIS A 88 12.20 -10.03 -10.70
CA HIS A 88 12.82 -11.25 -10.22
C HIS A 88 12.36 -12.41 -11.09
N ASP A 89 13.29 -13.32 -11.40
CA ASP A 89 13.03 -14.46 -12.28
C ASP A 89 12.18 -15.57 -11.63
N THR A 90 11.95 -15.48 -10.32
CA THR A 90 11.21 -16.46 -9.53
C THR A 90 9.78 -16.00 -9.26
N GLY A 91 8.81 -16.93 -9.25
CA GLY A 91 7.44 -16.66 -8.80
C GLY A 91 7.34 -16.35 -7.29
N ASN A 92 6.21 -15.81 -6.85
CA ASN A 92 5.93 -15.36 -5.48
C ASN A 92 6.94 -14.34 -4.93
N VAL A 93 7.03 -13.20 -5.61
CA VAL A 93 7.83 -12.05 -5.19
C VAL A 93 7.00 -11.17 -4.28
N ALA A 94 7.52 -10.79 -3.12
CA ALA A 94 6.85 -9.81 -2.27
C ALA A 94 6.59 -8.49 -3.02
N LEU A 95 5.40 -7.94 -2.88
CA LEU A 95 5.00 -6.71 -3.57
C LEU A 95 5.89 -5.54 -3.14
N TRP A 96 6.24 -5.45 -1.86
CA TRP A 96 7.05 -4.38 -1.28
C TRP A 96 8.50 -4.81 -1.08
N THR A 97 9.25 -4.97 -2.17
CA THR A 97 10.62 -5.50 -2.12
C THR A 97 11.73 -4.44 -2.34
N LYS A 98 12.95 -4.76 -1.88
CA LYS A 98 14.19 -4.04 -2.20
C LYS A 98 14.85 -4.64 -3.45
N ARG A 99 15.76 -3.89 -4.09
CA ARG A 99 16.41 -4.27 -5.36
C ARG A 99 17.00 -5.68 -5.43
N ASP A 100 17.60 -6.14 -4.34
CA ASP A 100 18.47 -7.33 -4.40
C ASP A 100 17.88 -8.56 -3.72
N ARG A 101 16.58 -8.56 -3.39
CA ARG A 101 15.97 -9.65 -2.64
C ARG A 101 14.53 -9.90 -3.03
N ASN A 102 14.06 -11.13 -2.79
CA ASN A 102 12.66 -11.49 -2.95
C ASN A 102 11.84 -11.27 -1.66
N ASP A 103 12.50 -10.96 -0.54
CA ASP A 103 11.84 -10.77 0.75
C ASP A 103 11.16 -9.39 0.84
N GLY A 104 9.93 -9.41 1.35
CA GLY A 104 9.19 -8.18 1.60
C GLY A 104 9.80 -7.35 2.71
N LEU A 105 9.63 -6.04 2.62
CA LEU A 105 9.89 -5.14 3.74
C LEU A 105 8.98 -5.53 4.92
N SER A 106 9.56 -5.59 6.11
CA SER A 106 8.78 -5.80 7.34
C SER A 106 7.86 -4.60 7.62
N VAL A 107 6.77 -4.83 8.36
CA VAL A 107 5.87 -3.75 8.80
C VAL A 107 6.63 -2.61 9.51
N PRO A 108 7.61 -2.86 10.42
CA PRO A 108 8.42 -1.79 10.99
C PRO A 108 9.21 -1.00 9.93
N ALA A 109 9.82 -1.66 8.95
CA ALA A 109 10.58 -0.99 7.89
C ALA A 109 9.68 -0.15 6.97
N LEU A 110 8.47 -0.62 6.68
CA LEU A 110 7.46 0.16 5.96
C LEU A 110 7.00 1.35 6.81
N ASN A 111 6.74 1.14 8.11
CA ASN A 111 6.36 2.21 9.02
C ASN A 111 7.43 3.31 9.09
N GLU A 112 8.71 2.97 9.24
CA GLU A 112 9.82 3.94 9.23
C GLU A 112 9.81 4.81 7.96
N ARG A 113 9.54 4.20 6.80
CA ARG A 113 9.45 4.94 5.52
C ARG A 113 8.24 5.88 5.48
N VAL A 114 7.10 5.46 6.02
CA VAL A 114 5.89 6.29 6.11
C VAL A 114 6.13 7.44 7.07
N GLN A 115 6.70 7.19 8.25
CA GLN A 115 7.04 8.23 9.23
C GLN A 115 8.01 9.26 8.65
N ALA A 116 9.05 8.82 7.95
CA ALA A 116 9.98 9.74 7.29
C ALA A 116 9.29 10.62 6.22
N ALA A 117 8.26 10.11 5.54
CA ALA A 117 7.48 10.90 4.59
C ALA A 117 6.51 11.86 5.29
N ALA A 118 5.92 11.43 6.40
CA ALA A 118 5.02 12.24 7.20
C ALA A 118 5.75 13.40 7.89
N GLU A 119 6.96 13.16 8.38
CA GLU A 119 7.83 14.21 8.92
C GLU A 119 8.16 15.28 7.88
N ARG A 120 8.49 14.89 6.63
CA ARG A 120 8.70 15.83 5.52
C ARG A 120 7.45 16.67 5.22
N ALA A 121 6.27 16.05 5.29
CA ALA A 121 4.99 16.73 5.08
C ALA A 121 4.51 17.55 6.29
N GLY A 122 5.18 17.47 7.45
CA GLY A 122 4.72 18.09 8.69
C GLY A 122 3.41 17.51 9.21
N VAL A 123 3.14 16.23 8.93
CA VAL A 123 1.91 15.52 9.31
C VAL A 123 2.23 14.43 10.34
N GLU A 124 1.46 14.38 11.43
CA GLU A 124 1.50 13.24 12.36
C GLU A 124 0.57 12.13 11.85
N VAL A 125 1.06 10.88 11.80
CA VAL A 125 0.28 9.75 11.29
C VAL A 125 0.70 8.43 11.95
N SER A 126 -0.25 7.54 12.14
CA SER A 126 -0.04 6.12 12.45
C SER A 126 -0.61 5.27 11.31
N LEU A 127 0.04 4.15 10.99
CA LEU A 127 -0.49 3.20 10.00
C LEU A 127 -1.89 2.69 10.35
N TYR A 128 -2.26 2.72 11.64
CA TYR A 128 -3.58 2.30 12.11
C TYR A 128 -4.67 3.36 11.92
N ASP A 129 -4.31 4.62 11.62
CA ASP A 129 -5.28 5.69 11.40
C ASP A 129 -6.08 5.46 10.11
N PHE A 130 -5.54 4.65 9.20
CA PHE A 130 -6.17 4.28 7.94
C PHE A 130 -7.10 3.06 8.06
N ARG A 131 -6.98 2.31 9.16
CA ARG A 131 -7.64 1.01 9.30
C ARG A 131 -9.16 1.19 9.42
N ARG A 132 -9.89 0.42 8.62
CA ARG A 132 -11.35 0.31 8.68
C ARG A 132 -11.74 -1.15 8.96
N PRO A 133 -12.76 -1.40 9.80
CA PRO A 133 -13.30 -2.75 9.95
C PRO A 133 -13.67 -3.30 8.57
N GLN A 134 -13.21 -4.50 8.28
CA GLN A 134 -13.71 -5.25 7.15
C GLN A 134 -14.95 -5.96 7.67
N ASP A 135 -16.10 -5.69 7.07
CA ASP A 135 -17.33 -6.39 7.44
C ASP A 135 -17.18 -7.84 6.96
N ASP A 136 -17.22 -8.78 7.91
CA ASP A 136 -17.35 -10.21 7.59
C ASP A 136 -18.78 -10.39 7.05
N GLU A 137 -18.97 -10.32 5.72
CA GLU A 137 -20.22 -10.76 5.08
C GLU A 137 -20.49 -12.26 5.33
#